data_AF-A0A7S4C3M2-F1
#
_entry.id   AF-A0A7S4C3M2-F1
#
_cell.length_a   1.000
_cell.length_b   1.000
_cell.length_c   1.000
_cell.angle_alpha   90.00
_cell.angle_beta   90.00
_cell.angle_gamma   90.00
#
_symmetry.space_group_name_H-M   'P 1'
#
loop_
_entity.id
_entity.type
_entity.pdbx_description
1 polymer ?
#
loop_
_entity_poly.entity_id
_entity_poly.type
_entity_poly.pdbx_seq_one_letter_code
_entity_poly.pdbx_strand_id
1 'polypeptide(L)'
;MQAMGGATMAASVAMLLVGCEAAMLRSQLISQPAHVRCNTCRLEHSFRSRRAEAFRPTLRSRLAGPIRAQQGPLEDGYKELLPFVQSTEEGNIDPELVARIDAEVLQLTGVPLDDLLNPSKVVNLERDRILCLAELAKSLPEAERVELQAKLDKVEQDLYREKRTVFRGWLKAVFIVQSLIAIVASGIFVYDAVPGVSLDLSLRALGFWSYWLFVIPSLRARRPRGWEKKALNIAFLGSPILTLGLPFVTKDPAAIWGANLVLLVGCYAYGYLSYSEEQEVGGFSGVLRWLDFGSGQERGMRASQREALRNNDAKDAAGQPDREEQKVK
;
A
#
# COMPACT_ATOMS: atom_id res chain seq x y z
N MET A 1 14.98 -40.16 -22.08
CA MET A 1 15.30 -38.98 -22.91
C MET A 1 14.35 -37.78 -22.74
N GLN A 2 13.17 -37.91 -22.11
CA GLN A 2 12.27 -36.76 -21.86
C GLN A 2 12.64 -35.86 -20.65
N ALA A 3 13.49 -36.33 -19.73
CA ALA A 3 13.83 -35.57 -18.51
C ALA A 3 14.79 -34.38 -18.74
N MET A 4 15.51 -34.30 -19.87
CA MET A 4 16.46 -33.20 -20.12
C MET A 4 15.79 -31.92 -20.66
N GLY A 5 14.52 -31.97 -21.07
CA GLY A 5 13.79 -30.79 -21.58
C GLY A 5 13.18 -29.91 -20.48
N GLY A 6 12.84 -30.48 -19.31
CA GLY A 6 12.20 -29.72 -18.22
C GLY A 6 13.18 -28.76 -17.51
N ALA A 7 14.41 -29.23 -17.26
CA ALA A 7 15.43 -28.44 -16.57
C ALA A 7 15.90 -27.22 -17.39
N THR A 8 15.97 -27.35 -18.72
CA THR A 8 16.34 -26.25 -19.62
C THR A 8 15.25 -25.18 -19.69
N MET A 9 13.97 -25.56 -19.70
CA MET A 9 12.88 -24.57 -19.65
C MET A 9 12.82 -23.82 -18.31
N ALA A 10 13.00 -24.49 -17.18
CA ALA A 10 13.05 -23.83 -15.87
C ALA A 10 14.21 -22.82 -15.78
N ALA A 11 15.39 -23.18 -16.32
CA ALA A 11 16.54 -22.28 -16.38
C ALA A 11 16.30 -21.08 -17.34
N SER A 12 15.66 -21.29 -18.49
CA SER A 12 15.31 -20.21 -19.42
C SER A 12 14.29 -19.23 -18.83
N VAL A 13 13.27 -19.72 -18.11
CA VAL A 13 12.28 -18.85 -17.44
C VAL A 13 12.94 -18.06 -16.31
N ALA A 14 13.83 -18.68 -15.53
CA ALA A 14 14.59 -17.97 -14.50
C ALA A 14 15.48 -16.87 -15.08
N MET A 15 16.16 -17.10 -16.22
CA MET A 15 16.96 -16.07 -16.89
C MET A 15 16.12 -14.92 -17.45
N LEU A 16 14.92 -15.20 -18.00
CA LEU A 16 14.02 -14.16 -18.51
C LEU A 16 13.48 -13.26 -17.38
N LEU A 17 13.19 -13.83 -16.21
CA LEU A 17 12.73 -13.08 -15.04
C LEU A 17 13.84 -12.18 -14.47
N VAL A 18 15.08 -12.66 -14.41
CA VAL A 18 16.24 -11.86 -13.98
C VAL A 18 16.53 -10.71 -14.96
N GLY A 19 16.37 -10.95 -16.27
CA GLY A 19 16.51 -9.90 -17.29
C GLY A 19 15.46 -8.80 -17.18
N CYS A 20 14.22 -9.16 -16.83
CA CYS A 20 13.12 -8.19 -16.64
C CYS A 20 13.30 -7.35 -15.36
N GLU A 21 13.82 -7.94 -14.27
CA GLU A 21 14.21 -7.19 -13.07
C GLU A 21 15.33 -6.18 -13.33
N ALA A 22 16.34 -6.54 -14.13
CA ALA A 22 17.41 -5.61 -14.50
C ALA A 22 16.87 -4.40 -15.29
N ALA A 23 15.84 -4.58 -16.11
CA ALA A 23 15.18 -3.50 -16.83
C ALA A 23 14.32 -2.61 -15.90
N MET A 24 13.58 -3.21 -14.96
CA MET A 24 12.77 -2.45 -13.98
C MET A 24 13.62 -1.68 -12.96
N LEU A 25 14.68 -2.28 -12.42
CA LEU A 25 15.59 -1.63 -11.47
C LEU A 25 16.32 -0.45 -12.11
N ARG A 26 16.67 -0.56 -13.40
CA ARG A 26 17.29 0.55 -14.15
C ARG A 26 16.33 1.71 -14.37
N SER A 27 15.03 1.44 -14.48
CA SER A 27 13.99 2.48 -14.60
C SER A 27 13.76 3.22 -13.28
N GLN A 28 13.86 2.54 -12.12
CA GLN A 28 13.68 3.19 -10.82
C GLN A 28 14.88 4.05 -10.36
N LEU A 29 16.10 3.76 -10.82
CA LEU A 29 17.28 4.54 -10.47
C LEU A 29 17.40 5.87 -11.24
N ILE A 30 16.67 6.04 -12.35
CA ILE A 30 16.70 7.27 -13.17
C ILE A 30 15.76 8.35 -12.60
N SER A 31 14.84 7.99 -11.70
CA SER A 31 13.84 8.90 -11.12
C SER A 31 14.15 9.28 -9.66
N GLN A 32 15.39 9.70 -9.38
CA GLN A 32 15.70 10.43 -8.15
C GLN A 32 16.16 11.86 -8.49
N PRO A 33 15.38 12.90 -8.14
CA PRO A 33 15.85 14.27 -8.28
C PRO A 33 17.01 14.52 -7.29
N ALA A 34 18.03 15.22 -7.77
CA ALA A 34 19.24 15.54 -7.04
C ALA A 34 18.94 16.20 -5.67
N HIS A 35 19.53 15.64 -4.62
CA HIS A 35 19.50 16.15 -3.25
C HIS A 35 19.91 17.63 -3.18
N VAL A 36 18.96 18.51 -2.91
CA VAL A 36 19.23 19.87 -2.40
C VAL A 36 19.68 19.74 -0.94
N ARG A 37 20.95 20.06 -0.67
CA ARG A 37 21.49 20.17 0.69
C ARG A 37 20.86 21.39 1.38
N CYS A 38 19.92 21.18 2.30
CA CYS A 38 19.40 22.24 3.14
C CYS A 38 20.15 22.30 4.48
N ASN A 39 20.90 23.38 4.69
CA ASN A 39 21.67 23.72 5.88
C ASN A 39 20.79 24.42 6.94
N THR A 40 19.87 23.71 7.60
CA THR A 40 19.12 24.30 8.73
C THR A 40 18.76 23.26 9.78
N CYS A 41 19.76 22.75 10.50
CA CYS A 41 19.57 22.07 11.79
C CYS A 41 20.68 22.52 12.77
N ARG A 42 20.59 23.78 13.19
CA ARG A 42 21.35 24.34 14.31
C ARG A 42 20.42 25.26 15.07
N LEU A 43 19.52 24.71 15.89
CA LEU A 43 18.78 25.42 16.97
C LEU A 43 17.78 24.49 17.70
N GLU A 44 18.22 23.36 18.27
CA GLU A 44 17.45 22.70 19.35
C GLU A 44 18.40 22.05 20.35
N HIS A 45 19.06 22.90 21.13
CA HIS A 45 19.90 22.50 22.26
C HIS A 45 19.58 23.41 23.45
N SER A 46 18.31 23.47 23.89
CA SER A 46 17.98 24.20 25.11
C SER A 46 16.65 23.81 25.76
N PHE A 47 16.39 22.52 25.98
CA PHE A 47 15.35 22.11 26.95
C PHE A 47 15.72 20.78 27.61
N ARG A 48 16.83 20.78 28.36
CA ARG A 48 17.25 19.63 29.17
C ARG A 48 17.90 20.08 30.47
N SER A 49 17.10 20.63 31.38
CA SER A 49 17.45 20.68 32.80
C SER A 49 16.24 21.05 33.64
N ARG A 50 15.78 20.11 34.47
CA ARG A 50 15.13 20.26 35.80
C ARG A 50 14.04 19.22 36.03
N ARG A 51 14.44 18.10 36.64
CA ARG A 51 13.88 17.51 37.88
C ARG A 51 14.23 16.02 37.92
N ALA A 52 15.34 15.75 38.60
CA ALA A 52 15.55 14.51 39.29
C ALA A 52 14.80 14.63 40.63
N GLU A 53 13.71 13.91 40.80
CA GLU A 53 13.18 13.61 42.12
C GLU A 53 12.65 12.18 42.13
N ALA A 54 13.05 11.48 43.18
CA ALA A 54 13.01 10.04 43.30
C ALA A 54 11.59 9.51 43.48
N PHE A 55 11.24 8.49 42.71
CA PHE A 55 10.08 7.65 43.01
C PHE A 55 10.49 6.17 42.88
N ARG A 56 10.53 5.47 44.01
CA ARG A 56 10.66 4.01 44.09
C ARG A 56 9.32 3.37 43.71
N PRO A 57 9.25 2.45 42.74
CA PRO A 57 8.13 1.53 42.65
C PRO A 57 8.48 0.19 43.29
N THR A 58 7.61 -0.22 44.19
CA THR A 58 7.49 -1.54 44.79
C THR A 58 7.27 -2.61 43.72
N LEU A 59 8.09 -3.66 43.77
CA LEU A 59 7.89 -4.92 43.05
C LEU A 59 6.55 -5.55 43.47
N ARG A 60 5.55 -5.47 42.61
CA ARG A 60 4.33 -6.29 42.71
C ARG A 60 4.21 -7.15 41.47
N SER A 61 4.49 -8.43 41.66
CA SER A 61 4.10 -9.53 40.78
C SER A 61 2.62 -9.41 40.40
N ARG A 62 2.35 -9.29 39.09
CA ARG A 62 1.05 -9.59 38.49
C ARG A 62 1.26 -10.47 37.27
N LEU A 63 0.80 -11.69 37.45
CA LEU A 63 0.49 -12.75 36.50
C LEU A 63 0.27 -12.29 35.05
N ALA A 64 0.89 -13.04 34.15
CA ALA A 64 0.67 -13.04 32.72
C ALA A 64 -0.83 -13.24 32.39
N GLY A 65 -1.43 -12.25 31.75
CA GLY A 65 -2.69 -12.39 31.04
C GLY A 65 -2.42 -12.68 29.55
N PRO A 66 -3.26 -13.46 28.86
CA PRO A 66 -3.05 -13.77 27.46
C PRO A 66 -3.26 -12.53 26.59
N ILE A 67 -2.31 -12.29 25.68
CA ILE A 67 -2.41 -11.32 24.59
C ILE A 67 -3.57 -11.75 23.69
N ARG A 68 -4.73 -11.12 23.85
CA ARG A 68 -5.87 -11.27 22.94
C ARG A 68 -5.85 -10.13 21.94
N ALA A 69 -5.15 -10.34 20.82
CA ALA A 69 -5.33 -9.53 19.63
C ALA A 69 -6.70 -9.86 19.02
N GLN A 70 -7.72 -9.12 19.44
CA GLN A 70 -9.03 -9.09 18.78
C GLN A 70 -9.26 -7.65 18.30
N GLN A 71 -8.78 -7.35 17.11
CA GLN A 71 -9.35 -6.25 16.31
C GLN A 71 -10.67 -6.77 15.75
N GLY A 72 -11.73 -6.60 16.54
CA GLY A 72 -13.11 -6.89 16.15
C GLY A 72 -13.89 -5.60 15.81
N PRO A 73 -15.08 -5.72 15.21
CA PRO A 73 -15.88 -4.63 14.57
C PRO A 73 -16.45 -3.56 15.52
N LEU A 74 -15.83 -3.32 16.68
CA LEU A 74 -16.37 -2.48 17.73
C LEU A 74 -16.09 -0.98 17.52
N GLU A 75 -15.27 -0.58 16.55
CA GLU A 75 -14.97 0.84 16.32
C GLU A 75 -16.17 1.62 15.73
N ASP A 76 -17.15 0.94 15.13
CA ASP A 76 -18.34 1.60 14.60
C ASP A 76 -19.42 1.86 15.66
N GLY A 77 -19.50 1.05 16.71
CA GLY A 77 -20.46 1.24 17.81
C GLY A 77 -20.13 2.38 18.77
N TYR A 78 -18.87 2.86 18.78
CA TYR A 78 -18.46 4.00 19.59
C TYR A 78 -18.60 5.35 18.87
N LYS A 79 -18.85 5.36 17.55
CA LYS A 79 -19.07 6.59 16.78
C LYS A 79 -20.42 7.24 17.06
N GLU A 80 -21.42 6.47 17.50
CA GLU A 80 -22.76 6.99 17.83
C GLU A 80 -22.85 7.66 19.20
N LEU A 81 -21.87 7.45 20.09
CA LEU A 81 -21.91 7.96 21.47
C LEU A 81 -21.21 9.32 21.66
N LEU A 82 -20.68 9.92 20.59
CA LEU A 82 -20.05 11.24 20.61
C LEU A 82 -20.81 12.24 19.71
N PRO A 83 -21.87 12.89 20.24
CA PRO A 83 -22.70 13.83 19.47
C PRO A 83 -21.98 15.11 19.02
N PHE A 84 -20.70 15.32 19.40
CA PHE A 84 -19.91 16.46 18.96
C PHE A 84 -18.96 16.16 17.78
N VAL A 85 -18.83 14.91 17.35
CA VAL A 85 -17.98 14.53 16.20
C VAL A 85 -18.81 14.24 14.93
N GLN A 86 -20.15 14.19 15.04
CA GLN A 86 -21.07 13.80 13.96
C GLN A 86 -21.55 14.93 13.03
N SER A 87 -21.19 16.20 13.27
CA SER A 87 -21.84 17.34 12.59
C SER A 87 -21.00 18.05 11.51
N THR A 88 -19.88 17.49 11.07
CA THR A 88 -19.33 17.89 9.76
C THR A 88 -19.49 16.73 8.80
N GLU A 89 -20.29 16.97 7.76
CA GLU A 89 -20.45 16.07 6.63
C GLU A 89 -19.13 15.36 6.28
N GLU A 90 -19.16 14.04 6.23
CA GLU A 90 -18.10 13.19 5.68
C GLU A 90 -17.86 13.45 4.17
N GLY A 91 -18.60 14.38 3.58
CA GLY A 91 -18.44 14.87 2.22
C GLY A 91 -17.49 16.05 2.16
N ASN A 92 -16.38 15.87 1.43
CA ASN A 92 -15.48 16.92 0.96
C ASN A 92 -14.43 17.43 1.98
N ILE A 93 -13.49 16.58 2.41
CA ILE A 93 -12.17 17.07 2.83
C ILE A 93 -11.50 17.83 1.66
N ASP A 94 -11.00 19.02 1.98
CA ASP A 94 -10.44 19.96 1.03
C ASP A 94 -9.22 19.36 0.29
N PRO A 95 -9.18 19.39 -1.05
CA PRO A 95 -8.05 18.86 -1.82
C PRO A 95 -6.76 19.63 -1.52
N GLU A 96 -6.87 20.94 -1.26
CA GLU A 96 -5.73 21.79 -0.89
C GLU A 96 -5.10 21.36 0.44
N LEU A 97 -5.91 21.00 1.43
CA LEU A 97 -5.43 20.48 2.71
C LEU A 97 -4.60 19.21 2.49
N VAL A 98 -5.09 18.29 1.66
CA VAL A 98 -4.39 17.04 1.37
C VAL A 98 -3.09 17.28 0.62
N ALA A 99 -3.07 18.19 -0.35
CA ALA A 99 -1.86 18.57 -1.08
C ALA A 99 -0.79 19.18 -0.14
N ARG A 100 -1.20 20.03 0.79
CA ARG A 100 -0.31 20.60 1.82
C ARG A 100 0.29 19.52 2.72
N ILE A 101 -0.56 18.60 3.21
CA ILE A 101 -0.12 17.49 4.06
C ILE A 101 0.83 16.58 3.30
N ASP A 102 0.54 16.28 2.04
CA ASP A 102 1.40 15.46 1.19
C ASP A 102 2.79 16.08 1.01
N ALA A 103 2.87 17.38 0.73
CA ALA A 103 4.15 18.09 0.64
C ALA A 103 4.94 18.05 1.96
N GLU A 104 4.28 18.25 3.10
CA GLU A 104 4.93 18.19 4.41
C GLU A 104 5.44 16.79 4.75
N VAL A 105 4.62 15.75 4.50
CA VAL A 105 4.99 14.36 4.73
C VAL A 105 6.13 13.93 3.82
N LEU A 106 6.11 14.37 2.55
CA LEU A 106 7.18 14.13 1.59
C LEU A 106 8.50 14.80 2.04
N GLN A 107 8.45 16.01 2.58
CA GLN A 107 9.63 16.68 3.13
C GLN A 107 10.20 15.98 4.36
N LEU A 108 9.34 15.49 5.25
CA LEU A 108 9.76 14.83 6.50
C LEU A 108 10.28 13.41 6.28
N THR A 109 9.68 12.67 5.36
CA THR A 109 9.92 11.22 5.21
C THR A 109 10.56 10.82 3.89
N GLY A 110 10.53 11.69 2.88
CA GLY A 110 10.94 11.38 1.50
C GLY A 110 9.96 10.47 0.76
N VAL A 111 8.76 10.23 1.31
CA VAL A 111 7.76 9.30 0.78
C VAL A 111 6.39 9.99 0.69
N PRO A 112 5.58 9.77 -0.36
CA PRO A 112 4.28 10.42 -0.50
C PRO A 112 3.29 9.96 0.59
N LEU A 113 2.29 10.80 0.87
CA LEU A 113 1.25 10.58 1.88
C LEU A 113 0.59 9.20 1.74
N ASP A 114 0.37 8.74 0.51
CA ASP A 114 -0.35 7.49 0.26
C ASP A 114 0.43 6.23 0.69
N ASP A 115 1.75 6.35 0.82
CA ASP A 115 2.64 5.26 1.27
C ASP A 115 2.76 5.17 2.80
N LEU A 116 2.07 6.05 3.53
CA LEU A 116 1.94 5.92 4.97
C LEU A 116 1.08 4.70 5.30
N LEU A 117 1.30 4.16 6.50
CA LEU A 117 0.55 3.01 6.96
C LEU A 117 -0.96 3.32 7.02
N ASN A 118 -1.29 4.53 7.48
CA ASN A 118 -2.64 5.06 7.65
C ASN A 118 -2.77 6.55 7.22
N PRO A 119 -2.84 6.84 5.91
CA PRO A 119 -2.93 8.22 5.41
C PRO A 119 -4.22 8.94 5.86
N SER A 120 -5.33 8.22 5.95
CA SER A 120 -6.64 8.77 6.32
C SER A 120 -6.63 9.34 7.74
N LYS A 121 -5.98 8.62 8.66
CA LYS A 121 -5.82 9.07 10.03
C LYS A 121 -4.99 10.34 10.12
N VAL A 122 -3.93 10.47 9.31
CA VAL A 122 -3.13 11.71 9.26
C VAL A 122 -3.98 12.89 8.80
N VAL A 123 -4.79 12.72 7.76
CA VAL A 123 -5.67 13.78 7.26
C VAL A 123 -6.75 14.15 8.28
N ASN A 124 -7.33 13.17 8.97
CA ASN A 124 -8.32 13.43 10.03
C ASN A 124 -7.68 14.15 11.22
N LEU A 125 -6.50 13.72 11.68
CA LEU A 125 -5.78 14.39 12.76
C LEU A 125 -5.39 15.83 12.41
N GLU A 126 -5.03 16.10 11.15
CA GLU A 126 -4.78 17.47 10.69
C GLU A 126 -6.04 18.32 10.65
N ARG A 127 -7.18 17.73 10.28
CA ARG A 127 -8.48 18.42 10.39
C ARG A 127 -8.79 18.77 11.84
N ASP A 128 -8.62 17.81 12.76
CA ASP A 128 -8.84 18.02 14.19
C ASP A 128 -7.91 19.11 14.73
N ARG A 129 -6.64 19.12 14.30
CA ARG A 129 -5.67 20.16 14.63
C ARG A 129 -6.16 21.55 14.20
N ILE A 130 -6.65 21.69 12.96
CA ILE A 130 -7.19 22.96 12.44
C ILE A 130 -8.42 23.41 13.24
N LEU A 131 -9.32 22.48 13.57
CA LEU A 131 -10.51 22.77 14.37
C LEU A 131 -10.13 23.25 15.78
N CYS A 132 -9.21 22.55 16.47
CA CYS A 132 -8.71 22.97 17.78
C CYS A 132 -8.02 24.35 17.73
N LEU A 133 -7.25 24.64 16.69
CA LEU A 133 -6.63 25.96 16.51
C LEU A 133 -7.68 27.06 16.26
N ALA A 134 -8.72 26.78 15.48
CA ALA A 134 -9.81 27.71 15.24
C ALA A 134 -10.63 27.97 16.50
N GLU A 135 -10.82 26.96 17.36
CA GLU A 135 -11.47 27.12 18.67
C GLU A 135 -10.60 27.93 19.64
N LEU A 136 -9.29 27.68 19.68
CA LEU A 136 -8.35 28.48 20.48
C LEU A 136 -8.31 29.96 20.06
N ALA A 137 -8.55 30.25 18.77
CA ALA A 137 -8.64 31.62 18.27
C ALA A 137 -9.91 32.35 18.72
N LYS A 138 -10.98 31.61 19.07
CA LYS A 138 -12.16 32.21 19.69
C LYS A 138 -11.78 32.67 21.10
N SER A 139 -12.25 33.84 21.51
CA SER A 139 -11.92 34.44 22.81
C SER A 139 -12.58 33.67 23.97
N LEU A 140 -12.06 32.48 24.26
CA LEU A 140 -12.54 31.57 25.31
C LEU A 140 -11.99 31.95 26.69
N PRO A 141 -12.65 31.53 27.78
CA PRO A 141 -12.13 31.64 29.14
C PRO A 141 -10.84 30.82 29.35
N GLU A 142 -10.00 31.23 30.30
CA GLU A 142 -8.64 30.67 30.51
C GLU A 142 -8.63 29.16 30.78
N ALA A 143 -9.60 28.66 31.55
CA ALA A 143 -9.70 27.23 31.88
C ALA A 143 -9.92 26.35 30.64
N GLU A 144 -10.82 26.75 29.74
CA GLU A 144 -11.09 26.00 28.50
C GLU A 144 -9.91 26.04 27.52
N ARG A 145 -9.14 27.13 27.52
CA ARG A 145 -7.91 27.24 26.70
C ARG A 145 -6.87 26.21 27.10
N VAL A 146 -6.67 25.98 28.39
CA VAL A 146 -5.69 24.98 28.89
C VAL A 146 -6.09 23.57 28.46
N GLU A 147 -7.39 23.24 28.55
CA GLU A 147 -7.89 21.94 28.09
C GLU A 147 -7.74 21.75 26.57
N LEU A 148 -8.03 22.79 25.79
CA LEU A 148 -7.85 22.77 24.33
C LEU A 148 -6.37 22.67 23.93
N GLN A 149 -5.46 23.34 24.64
CA GLN A 149 -4.03 23.20 24.43
C GLN A 149 -3.56 21.77 24.69
N ALA A 150 -4.00 21.15 25.79
CA ALA A 150 -3.65 19.75 26.08
C ALA A 150 -4.18 18.78 25.01
N LYS A 151 -5.37 19.05 24.44
CA LYS A 151 -5.90 18.28 23.30
C LYS A 151 -5.05 18.50 22.04
N LEU A 152 -4.69 19.74 21.75
CA LEU A 152 -3.83 20.09 20.61
C LEU A 152 -2.49 19.37 20.68
N ASP A 153 -1.81 19.42 21.83
CA ASP A 153 -0.52 18.75 22.04
C ASP A 153 -0.63 17.24 21.80
N LYS A 154 -1.74 16.63 22.25
CA LYS A 154 -2.00 15.20 22.02
C LYS A 154 -2.19 14.90 20.53
N VAL A 155 -3.01 15.69 19.83
CA VAL A 155 -3.25 15.55 18.39
C VAL A 155 -1.94 15.72 17.61
N GLU A 156 -1.13 16.72 17.95
CA GLU A 156 0.17 16.95 17.31
C GLU A 156 1.15 15.80 17.58
N GLN A 157 1.17 15.24 18.78
CA GLN A 157 1.99 14.07 19.09
C GLN A 157 1.56 12.83 18.29
N ASP A 158 0.25 12.57 18.20
CA ASP A 158 -0.28 11.44 17.44
C ASP A 158 -0.03 11.61 15.94
N LEU A 159 -0.22 12.83 15.43
CA LEU A 159 0.07 13.21 14.05
C LEU A 159 1.55 13.03 13.72
N TYR A 160 2.46 13.44 14.61
CA TYR A 160 3.90 13.20 14.44
C TYR A 160 4.25 11.71 14.39
N ARG A 161 3.63 10.89 15.26
CA ARG A 161 3.83 9.43 15.26
C ARG A 161 3.34 8.81 13.95
N GLU A 162 2.15 9.17 13.49
CA GLU A 162 1.56 8.63 12.26
C GLU A 162 2.29 9.11 11.00
N LYS A 163 2.80 10.35 10.96
CA LYS A 163 3.64 10.81 9.84
C LYS A 163 4.92 9.98 9.70
N ARG A 164 5.42 9.36 10.79
CA ARG A 164 6.64 8.52 10.78
C ARG A 164 6.39 7.04 10.55
N THR A 165 5.14 6.56 10.58
CA THR A 165 4.80 5.15 10.30
C THR A 165 4.70 4.93 8.79
N VAL A 166 5.86 4.99 8.11
CA VAL A 166 5.95 4.80 6.67
C VAL A 166 6.17 3.34 6.32
N PHE A 167 5.46 2.84 5.30
CA PHE A 167 5.72 1.53 4.75
C PHE A 167 7.06 1.54 3.99
N ARG A 168 8.12 1.07 4.65
CA ARG A 168 9.49 1.19 4.12
C ARG A 168 9.65 0.43 2.80
N GLY A 169 10.34 1.04 1.83
CA GLY A 169 10.59 0.44 0.51
C GLY A 169 11.31 -0.92 0.56
N TRP A 170 12.22 -1.13 1.52
CA TRP A 170 12.90 -2.42 1.67
C TRP A 170 11.93 -3.57 2.02
N LEU A 171 10.86 -3.28 2.76
CA LEU A 171 9.83 -4.28 3.09
C LEU A 171 9.05 -4.69 1.84
N LYS A 172 8.79 -3.74 0.93
CA LYS A 172 8.21 -4.02 -0.40
C LYS A 172 9.11 -4.97 -1.20
N ALA A 173 10.44 -4.77 -1.14
CA ALA A 173 11.41 -5.63 -1.84
C ALA A 173 11.44 -7.06 -1.27
N VAL A 174 11.33 -7.23 0.05
CA VAL A 174 11.26 -8.57 0.68
C VAL A 174 10.09 -9.39 0.14
N PHE A 175 8.92 -8.77 -0.05
CA PHE A 175 7.76 -9.47 -0.61
C PHE A 175 7.94 -9.90 -2.06
N ILE A 176 8.64 -9.08 -2.88
CA ILE A 176 8.99 -9.44 -4.26
C ILE A 176 9.93 -10.63 -4.26
N VAL A 177 11.03 -10.56 -3.48
CA VAL A 177 12.00 -11.64 -3.36
C VAL A 177 11.33 -12.93 -2.88
N GLN A 178 10.48 -12.85 -1.86
CA GLN A 178 9.71 -13.99 -1.37
C GLN A 178 8.83 -14.61 -2.47
N SER A 179 8.16 -13.79 -3.28
CA SER A 179 7.33 -14.28 -4.38
C SER A 179 8.16 -14.97 -5.47
N LEU A 180 9.32 -14.43 -5.82
CA LEU A 180 10.23 -15.01 -6.82
C LEU A 180 10.82 -16.33 -6.33
N ILE A 181 11.26 -16.38 -5.07
CA ILE A 181 11.74 -17.61 -4.43
C ILE A 181 10.62 -18.66 -4.44
N ALA A 182 9.38 -18.29 -4.11
CA ALA A 182 8.24 -19.20 -4.14
C ALA A 182 7.94 -19.74 -5.55
N ILE A 183 8.03 -18.91 -6.60
CA ILE A 183 7.89 -19.35 -8.00
C ILE A 183 8.98 -20.38 -8.35
N VAL A 184 10.25 -20.09 -8.04
CA VAL A 184 11.36 -20.98 -8.36
C VAL A 184 11.29 -22.28 -7.58
N ALA A 185 11.11 -22.20 -6.26
CA ALA A 185 11.03 -23.38 -5.39
C ALA A 185 9.86 -24.29 -5.77
N SER A 186 8.70 -23.71 -6.09
CA SER A 186 7.55 -24.49 -6.56
C SER A 186 7.77 -25.13 -7.92
N GLY A 187 8.46 -24.45 -8.84
CA GLY A 187 8.86 -25.05 -10.12
C GLY A 187 9.77 -26.27 -9.90
N ILE A 188 10.77 -26.16 -9.04
CA ILE A 188 11.66 -27.28 -8.69
C ILE A 188 10.85 -28.47 -8.17
N PHE A 189 9.84 -28.23 -7.32
CA PHE A 189 8.99 -29.30 -6.78
C PHE A 189 8.13 -29.96 -7.86
N VAL A 190 7.50 -29.16 -8.71
CA VAL A 190 6.59 -29.66 -9.75
C VAL A 190 7.33 -30.48 -10.82
N TYR A 191 8.53 -30.05 -11.21
CA TYR A 191 9.37 -30.74 -12.18
C TYR A 191 10.20 -31.89 -11.60
N ASP A 192 10.05 -32.19 -10.30
CA ASP A 192 10.83 -33.22 -9.61
C ASP A 192 12.34 -33.03 -9.77
N ALA A 193 12.77 -31.77 -9.78
CA ALA A 193 14.16 -31.39 -10.02
C ALA A 193 14.97 -31.33 -8.71
N VAL A 194 14.47 -31.91 -7.62
CA VAL A 194 15.17 -31.91 -6.33
C VAL A 194 16.30 -32.96 -6.39
N PRO A 195 17.56 -32.58 -6.15
CA PRO A 195 18.68 -33.50 -6.26
C PRO A 195 18.57 -34.60 -5.19
N GLY A 196 18.65 -35.85 -5.63
CA GLY A 196 18.78 -37.02 -4.76
C GLY A 196 17.48 -37.55 -4.14
N VAL A 197 16.31 -36.98 -4.46
CA VAL A 197 15.02 -37.47 -3.98
C VAL A 197 13.95 -37.39 -5.07
N SER A 198 13.10 -38.42 -5.17
CA SER A 198 11.87 -38.36 -5.96
C SER A 198 10.75 -37.83 -5.09
N LEU A 199 10.07 -36.78 -5.54
CA LEU A 199 8.97 -36.17 -4.81
C LEU A 199 7.64 -36.88 -5.07
N ASP A 200 6.93 -37.17 -3.99
CA ASP A 200 5.56 -37.65 -4.02
C ASP A 200 4.62 -36.64 -4.68
N LEU A 201 3.53 -37.16 -5.26
CA LEU A 201 2.52 -36.35 -5.94
C LEU A 201 1.97 -35.23 -5.05
N SER A 202 1.84 -35.45 -3.75
CA SER A 202 1.38 -34.45 -2.77
C SER A 202 2.30 -33.22 -2.71
N LEU A 203 3.62 -33.41 -2.77
CA LEU A 203 4.60 -32.31 -2.75
C LEU A 203 4.62 -31.58 -4.09
N ARG A 204 4.46 -32.30 -5.21
CA ARG A 204 4.29 -31.67 -6.53
C ARG A 204 3.01 -30.86 -6.61
N ALA A 205 1.93 -31.35 -6.00
CA ALA A 205 0.67 -30.63 -5.92
C ALA A 205 0.82 -29.32 -5.15
N LEU A 206 1.50 -29.36 -3.99
CA LEU A 206 1.83 -28.15 -3.23
C LEU A 206 2.55 -27.09 -4.09
N GLY A 207 3.40 -27.54 -5.03
CA GLY A 207 4.09 -26.66 -5.94
C GLY A 207 3.14 -25.84 -6.83
N PHE A 208 2.16 -26.44 -7.52
CA PHE A 208 1.22 -25.62 -8.30
C PHE A 208 0.25 -24.81 -7.41
N TRP A 209 -0.11 -25.30 -6.23
CA TRP A 209 -0.92 -24.56 -5.24
C TRP A 209 -0.19 -23.32 -4.69
N SER A 210 1.15 -23.29 -4.75
CA SER A 210 1.95 -22.19 -4.23
C SER A 210 1.65 -20.83 -4.86
N TYR A 211 1.14 -20.79 -6.11
CA TYR A 211 0.77 -19.53 -6.75
C TYR A 211 -0.31 -18.80 -5.97
N TRP A 212 -1.35 -19.53 -5.59
CA TRP A 212 -2.47 -19.00 -4.84
C TRP A 212 -2.11 -18.75 -3.37
N LEU A 213 -1.31 -19.64 -2.75
CA LEU A 213 -0.98 -19.58 -1.33
C LEU A 213 0.15 -18.60 -0.98
N PHE A 214 1.16 -18.46 -1.84
CA PHE A 214 2.39 -17.74 -1.53
C PHE A 214 2.70 -16.63 -2.54
N VAL A 215 2.65 -16.91 -3.85
CA VAL A 215 3.09 -15.95 -4.87
C VAL A 215 2.17 -14.72 -4.91
N ILE A 216 0.88 -14.93 -5.16
CA ILE A 216 -0.09 -13.84 -5.30
C ILE A 216 -0.30 -13.08 -3.98
N PRO A 217 -0.44 -13.73 -2.80
CA PRO A 217 -0.53 -13.02 -1.54
C PRO A 217 0.71 -12.17 -1.22
N SER A 218 1.92 -12.67 -1.53
CA SER A 218 3.16 -11.90 -1.33
C SER A 218 3.19 -10.66 -2.23
N LEU A 219 2.86 -10.80 -3.52
CA LEU A 219 2.79 -9.67 -4.45
C LEU A 219 1.72 -8.64 -4.03
N ARG A 220 0.58 -9.11 -3.53
CA ARG A 220 -0.51 -8.24 -3.05
C ARG A 220 -0.16 -7.51 -1.74
N ALA A 221 0.63 -8.13 -0.85
CA ALA A 221 1.07 -7.52 0.41
C ALA A 221 1.92 -6.25 0.20
N ARG A 222 2.53 -6.08 -0.99
CA ARG A 222 3.27 -4.88 -1.38
C ARG A 222 2.41 -3.61 -1.50
N ARG A 223 1.09 -3.75 -1.55
CA ARG A 223 0.13 -2.69 -1.90
C ARG A 223 0.43 -2.08 -3.28
N PRO A 224 0.35 -2.87 -4.36
CA PRO A 224 0.53 -2.38 -5.73
C PRO A 224 -0.50 -1.29 -6.06
N ARG A 225 -0.13 -0.33 -6.90
CA ARG A 225 -1.00 0.77 -7.37
C ARG A 225 -1.25 0.68 -8.88
N GLY A 226 -2.28 1.39 -9.34
CA GLY A 226 -2.59 1.55 -10.76
C GLY A 226 -2.86 0.23 -11.49
N TRP A 227 -2.15 0.01 -12.59
CA TRP A 227 -2.34 -1.14 -13.48
C TRP A 227 -1.94 -2.48 -12.83
N GLU A 228 -0.88 -2.49 -12.01
CA GLU A 228 -0.39 -3.71 -11.36
C GLU A 228 -1.43 -4.29 -10.40
N LYS A 229 -2.18 -3.42 -9.71
CA LYS A 229 -3.29 -3.81 -8.85
C LYS A 229 -4.39 -4.51 -9.64
N LYS A 230 -4.76 -3.97 -10.81
CA LYS A 230 -5.75 -4.60 -11.71
C LYS A 230 -5.28 -5.99 -12.16
N ALA A 231 -4.01 -6.08 -12.60
CA ALA A 231 -3.40 -7.35 -12.99
C ALA A 231 -3.43 -8.39 -11.85
N LEU A 232 -3.03 -8.01 -10.64
CA LEU A 232 -3.01 -8.92 -9.49
C LEU A 232 -4.40 -9.31 -9.00
N ASN A 233 -5.40 -8.43 -9.12
CA ASN A 233 -6.80 -8.77 -8.79
C ASN A 233 -7.35 -9.81 -9.77
N ILE A 234 -7.07 -9.66 -11.07
CA ILE A 234 -7.47 -10.65 -12.08
C ILE A 234 -6.73 -11.97 -11.83
N ALA A 235 -5.42 -11.93 -11.57
CA ALA A 235 -4.63 -13.12 -11.27
C ALA A 235 -5.13 -13.84 -9.99
N PHE A 236 -5.50 -13.09 -8.95
CA PHE A 236 -6.02 -13.65 -7.70
C PHE A 236 -7.35 -14.38 -7.88
N LEU A 237 -8.22 -13.91 -8.79
CA LEU A 237 -9.48 -14.57 -9.11
C LEU A 237 -9.29 -15.73 -10.10
N GLY A 238 -8.41 -15.54 -11.09
CA GLY A 238 -8.13 -16.52 -12.11
C GLY A 238 -7.37 -17.74 -11.58
N SER A 239 -6.40 -17.56 -10.67
CA SER A 239 -5.54 -18.65 -10.19
C SER A 239 -6.29 -19.77 -9.48
N PRO A 240 -7.26 -19.54 -8.55
CA PRO A 240 -8.00 -20.64 -7.93
C PRO A 240 -8.91 -21.34 -8.93
N ILE A 241 -9.55 -20.61 -9.86
CA ILE A 241 -10.38 -21.20 -10.91
C ILE A 241 -9.54 -22.10 -11.80
N LEU A 242 -8.38 -21.61 -12.23
CA LEU A 242 -7.44 -22.34 -13.06
C LEU A 242 -6.89 -23.56 -12.32
N THR A 243 -6.48 -23.40 -11.06
CA THR A 243 -5.87 -24.46 -10.24
C THR A 243 -6.87 -25.55 -9.84
N LEU A 244 -8.13 -25.20 -9.60
CA LEU A 244 -9.20 -26.17 -9.31
C LEU A 244 -9.75 -26.82 -10.58
N GLY A 245 -9.80 -26.09 -11.70
CA GLY A 245 -10.38 -26.55 -12.96
C GLY A 245 -9.44 -27.40 -13.81
N LEU A 246 -8.14 -27.07 -13.87
CA LEU A 246 -7.20 -27.79 -14.73
C LEU A 246 -7.02 -29.28 -14.41
N PRO A 247 -7.04 -29.75 -13.14
CA PRO A 247 -6.93 -31.18 -12.82
C PRO A 247 -7.94 -32.08 -13.54
N PHE A 248 -9.09 -31.52 -13.96
CA PHE A 248 -10.10 -32.25 -14.73
C PHE A 248 -9.70 -32.45 -16.21
N VAL A 249 -8.83 -31.60 -16.74
CA VAL A 249 -8.34 -31.63 -18.13
C VAL A 249 -6.98 -32.32 -18.21
N THR A 250 -6.05 -31.93 -17.35
CA THR A 250 -4.69 -32.48 -17.29
C THR A 250 -4.35 -32.91 -15.87
N LYS A 251 -3.79 -34.10 -15.73
CA LYS A 251 -3.30 -34.63 -14.44
C LYS A 251 -1.83 -34.30 -14.20
N ASP A 252 -1.16 -33.66 -15.15
CA ASP A 252 0.25 -33.31 -15.05
C ASP A 252 0.46 -32.04 -14.22
N PRO A 253 1.09 -32.11 -13.03
CA PRO A 253 1.36 -30.94 -12.19
C PRO A 253 2.16 -29.85 -12.92
N ALA A 254 3.08 -30.22 -13.82
CA ALA A 254 3.91 -29.28 -14.58
C ALA A 254 3.09 -28.40 -15.52
N ALA A 255 2.14 -29.01 -16.23
CA ALA A 255 1.19 -28.28 -17.06
C ALA A 255 0.36 -27.29 -16.22
N ILE A 256 -0.10 -27.68 -15.02
CA ILE A 256 -0.91 -26.83 -14.13
C ILE A 256 -0.08 -25.64 -13.60
N TRP A 257 1.15 -25.89 -13.17
CA TRP A 257 2.07 -24.84 -12.72
C TRP A 257 2.40 -23.86 -13.87
N GLY A 258 2.68 -24.38 -15.06
CA GLY A 258 2.96 -23.57 -16.24
C GLY A 258 1.78 -22.70 -16.65
N ALA A 259 0.56 -23.24 -16.59
CA ALA A 259 -0.66 -22.49 -16.86
C ALA A 259 -0.89 -21.36 -15.84
N ASN A 260 -0.59 -21.57 -14.55
CA ASN A 260 -0.63 -20.50 -13.56
C ASN A 260 0.45 -19.43 -13.80
N LEU A 261 1.66 -19.81 -14.21
CA LEU A 261 2.71 -18.87 -14.58
C LEU A 261 2.27 -18.00 -15.77
N VAL A 262 1.76 -18.63 -16.83
CA VAL A 262 1.26 -17.94 -18.03
C VAL A 262 0.09 -17.02 -17.68
N LEU A 263 -0.82 -17.45 -16.80
CA LEU A 263 -1.90 -16.59 -16.31
C LEU A 263 -1.35 -15.38 -15.57
N LEU A 264 -0.40 -15.56 -14.64
CA LEU A 264 0.19 -14.46 -13.87
C LEU A 264 0.88 -13.46 -14.81
N VAL A 265 1.76 -13.94 -15.68
CA VAL A 265 2.48 -13.10 -16.66
C VAL A 265 1.51 -12.44 -17.62
N GLY A 266 0.50 -13.16 -18.09
CA GLY A 266 -0.56 -12.65 -18.97
C GLY A 266 -1.38 -11.54 -18.32
N CYS A 267 -1.70 -11.66 -17.02
CA CYS A 267 -2.37 -10.60 -16.27
C CYS A 267 -1.50 -9.34 -16.14
N TYR A 268 -0.20 -9.51 -15.89
CA TYR A 268 0.75 -8.38 -15.85
C TYR A 268 0.90 -7.72 -17.23
N ALA A 269 1.05 -8.51 -18.29
CA ALA A 269 1.12 -8.02 -19.66
C ALA A 269 -0.16 -7.29 -20.05
N TYR A 270 -1.33 -7.85 -19.72
CA TYR A 270 -2.62 -7.21 -19.93
C TYR A 270 -2.72 -5.89 -19.15
N GLY A 271 -2.38 -5.88 -17.86
CA GLY A 271 -2.38 -4.66 -17.05
C GLY A 271 -1.48 -3.58 -17.64
N TYR A 272 -0.28 -3.96 -18.10
CA TYR A 272 0.68 -3.04 -18.72
C TYR A 272 0.16 -2.49 -20.06
N LEU A 273 -0.40 -3.34 -20.93
CA LEU A 273 -0.91 -2.94 -22.25
C LEU A 273 -2.22 -2.14 -22.15
N SER A 274 -3.08 -2.47 -21.18
CA SER A 274 -4.32 -1.73 -20.91
C SER A 274 -4.10 -0.45 -20.11
N TYR A 275 -2.85 -0.11 -19.78
CA TYR A 275 -2.52 1.18 -19.19
C TYR A 275 -2.57 2.27 -20.26
N SER A 276 -3.77 2.79 -20.53
CA SER A 276 -3.97 4.05 -21.24
C SER A 276 -4.12 5.16 -20.21
N GLU A 277 -3.39 6.28 -20.36
CA GLU A 277 -3.34 7.41 -19.42
C GLU A 277 -4.71 7.99 -19.04
N GLU A 278 -5.75 7.72 -19.83
CA GLU A 278 -7.10 8.25 -19.62
C GLU A 278 -8.10 7.28 -18.98
N GLN A 279 -7.75 6.01 -18.78
CA GLN A 279 -8.68 5.11 -18.12
C GLN A 279 -8.59 5.30 -16.61
N GLU A 280 -9.48 6.17 -16.12
CA GLU A 280 -9.94 6.20 -14.74
C GLU A 280 -9.89 4.79 -14.17
N VAL A 281 -9.42 4.68 -12.94
CA VAL A 281 -9.45 3.43 -12.18
C VAL A 281 -10.92 3.13 -11.88
N GLY A 282 -11.67 2.75 -12.91
CA GLY A 282 -13.02 2.24 -12.85
C GLY A 282 -12.93 1.04 -11.95
N GLY A 283 -13.31 1.25 -10.69
CA GLY A 283 -13.53 0.18 -9.74
C GLY A 283 -14.40 -0.84 -10.44
N PHE A 284 -14.10 -2.12 -10.23
CA PHE A 284 -14.93 -3.19 -10.72
C PHE A 284 -16.41 -2.86 -10.47
N SER A 285 -17.20 -2.76 -11.53
CA SER A 285 -18.61 -2.42 -11.40
C SER A 285 -19.41 -3.66 -10.94
N GLY A 286 -20.48 -3.42 -10.19
CA GLY A 286 -21.38 -4.48 -9.71
C GLY A 286 -20.77 -5.41 -8.65
N VAL A 287 -21.01 -6.72 -8.78
CA VAL A 287 -20.62 -7.74 -7.78
C VAL A 287 -19.10 -7.86 -7.64
N LEU A 288 -18.35 -7.54 -8.70
CA LEU A 288 -16.88 -7.54 -8.68
C LEU A 288 -16.31 -6.40 -7.81
N ARG A 289 -17.12 -5.43 -7.36
CA ARG A 289 -16.69 -4.41 -6.39
C ARG A 289 -16.19 -5.01 -5.08
N TRP A 290 -16.75 -6.15 -4.69
CA TRP A 290 -16.29 -6.93 -3.51
C TRP A 290 -14.91 -7.55 -3.72
N LEU A 291 -14.39 -7.65 -4.93
CA LEU A 291 -13.00 -8.09 -5.16
C LEU A 291 -11.98 -6.97 -4.96
N ASP A 292 -12.42 -5.71 -4.87
CA ASP A 292 -11.54 -4.56 -4.66
C ASP A 292 -11.17 -4.32 -3.19
N PHE A 293 -11.09 -5.38 -2.38
CA PHE A 293 -10.59 -5.30 -1.02
C PHE A 293 -9.13 -4.81 -0.99
N GLY A 294 -8.88 -3.74 -0.25
CA GLY A 294 -7.54 -3.15 -0.08
C GLY A 294 -7.21 -1.96 -1.00
N SER A 295 -8.13 -1.53 -1.87
CA SER A 295 -7.97 -0.32 -2.68
C SER A 295 -8.05 0.99 -1.91
N GLY A 296 -8.43 0.93 -0.63
CA GLY A 296 -8.62 2.11 0.19
C GLY A 296 -9.96 2.79 0.01
N GLN A 297 -10.99 2.15 -0.59
CA GLN A 297 -12.36 2.69 -0.55
C GLN A 297 -12.85 2.92 0.89
N GLU A 298 -12.45 2.08 1.84
CA GLU A 298 -12.78 2.22 3.26
C GLU A 298 -11.82 3.17 4.02
N ARG A 299 -10.81 3.70 3.34
CA ARG A 299 -9.81 4.63 3.89
C ARG A 299 -10.12 6.09 3.53
N GLY A 300 -11.38 6.39 3.27
CA GLY A 300 -11.81 7.68 2.78
C GLY A 300 -11.51 7.84 1.29
N MET A 301 -12.54 8.22 0.52
CA MET A 301 -12.37 8.78 -0.82
C MET A 301 -11.18 9.75 -0.82
N ARG A 302 -10.32 9.70 -1.85
CA ARG A 302 -8.90 10.08 -1.69
C ARG A 302 -8.05 9.85 -2.93
N ALA A 303 -7.53 8.65 -3.13
CA ALA A 303 -6.45 8.42 -4.09
C ALA A 303 -6.91 8.54 -5.55
N SER A 304 -7.99 7.86 -5.93
CA SER A 304 -8.51 7.93 -7.31
C SER A 304 -9.11 9.30 -7.65
N GLN A 305 -9.79 9.96 -6.71
CA GLN A 305 -10.28 11.33 -6.89
C GLN A 305 -9.15 12.36 -6.95
N ARG A 306 -8.04 12.16 -6.20
CA ARG A 306 -6.84 13.00 -6.32
C ARG A 306 -6.11 12.77 -7.63
N GLU A 307 -5.97 11.52 -8.08
CA GLU A 307 -5.43 11.22 -9.41
C GLU A 307 -6.32 11.83 -10.51
N ALA A 308 -7.65 11.77 -10.37
CA ALA A 308 -8.58 12.42 -11.28
C ALA A 308 -8.45 13.96 -11.27
N LEU A 309 -8.38 14.59 -10.10
CA LEU A 309 -8.15 16.04 -9.98
C LEU A 309 -6.80 16.44 -10.57
N ARG A 310 -5.72 15.73 -10.23
CA ARG A 310 -4.38 16.00 -10.76
C ARG A 310 -4.31 15.80 -12.28
N ASN A 311 -5.02 14.82 -12.81
CA ASN A 311 -5.14 14.62 -14.26
C ASN A 311 -5.99 15.72 -14.91
N ASN A 312 -7.06 16.18 -14.25
CA ASN A 312 -7.85 17.32 -14.73
C ASN A 312 -7.02 18.61 -14.72
N ASP A 313 -6.28 18.89 -13.64
CA ASP A 313 -5.37 20.04 -13.56
C ASP A 313 -4.27 19.97 -14.63
N ALA A 314 -3.74 18.77 -14.92
CA ALA A 314 -2.77 18.56 -15.99
C ALA A 314 -3.39 18.74 -17.39
N LYS A 315 -4.65 18.32 -17.58
CA LYS A 315 -5.41 18.55 -18.82
C LYS A 315 -5.77 20.02 -18.99
N ASP A 316 -6.12 20.73 -17.92
CA ASP A 316 -6.41 22.16 -17.94
C ASP A 316 -5.13 22.97 -18.23
N ALA A 317 -4.00 22.57 -17.66
CA ALA A 317 -2.69 23.15 -17.96
C ALA A 317 -2.21 22.85 -19.40
N ALA A 318 -2.55 21.69 -19.95
CA ALA A 318 -2.23 21.34 -21.35
C ALA A 318 -3.26 21.87 -22.36
N GLY A 319 -4.46 22.22 -21.90
CA GLY A 319 -5.65 22.51 -22.69
C GLY A 319 -6.02 24.00 -22.80
N GLN A 320 -5.12 24.92 -22.43
CA GLN A 320 -5.24 26.35 -22.73
C GLN A 320 -4.40 26.74 -23.97
N PRO A 321 -4.83 26.45 -25.21
CA PRO A 321 -4.45 27.24 -26.36
C PRO A 321 -5.41 28.44 -26.46
N ASP A 322 -4.92 29.62 -26.08
CA ASP A 322 -5.24 30.92 -26.67
C ASP A 322 -6.71 31.17 -27.08
N ARG A 323 -7.67 30.95 -26.17
CA ARG A 323 -9.08 31.35 -26.42
C ARG A 323 -9.31 32.86 -26.31
N GLU A 324 -8.26 33.64 -26.02
CA GLU A 324 -8.32 35.11 -25.98
C GLU A 324 -8.13 35.77 -27.37
N GLU A 325 -7.59 35.08 -28.38
CA GLU A 325 -7.39 35.68 -29.72
C GLU A 325 -8.65 35.71 -30.61
N GLN A 326 -9.75 35.04 -30.24
CA GLN A 326 -10.98 35.01 -31.06
C GLN A 326 -12.06 36.03 -30.66
N LYS A 327 -11.84 36.87 -29.64
CA LYS A 327 -12.78 37.96 -29.29
C LYS A 327 -12.42 39.32 -29.89
N VAL A 328 -11.38 39.40 -30.71
CA VAL A 328 -10.98 40.62 -31.43
C VAL A 328 -10.99 40.37 -32.94
N LYS A 329 -12.13 39.96 -33.49
CA LYS A 329 -12.48 40.14 -34.92
C LYS A 329 -13.98 40.33 -35.05
#